data_AF-A0A932LH27-F1
#
_entry.id   AF-A0A932LH27-F1
#
_cell.length_a   1.000
_cell.length_b   1.000
_cell.length_c   1.000
_cell.angle_alpha   90.00
_cell.angle_beta   90.00
_cell.angle_gamma   90.00
#
_symmetry.space_group_name_H-M   'P 1'
#
loop_
_entity.id
_entity.type
_entity.pdbx_description
1 polymer ?
#
loop_
_entity_poly.entity_id
_entity_poly.type
_entity_poly.pdbx_seq_one_letter_code
_entity_poly.pdbx_strand_id
1 'polypeptide(L)'
;MTDSLKSRRYDRVRRSVADNARRRLGVEALERRELLLVRASIDYSFDTNNFFNTPEKRDLMQSAADTVVGRFADDLGAIVPGSGNTWTAMFWAPGSGLVAGVPNRTIAANEVVFYAGGRDLGTEALGEGGPG
;
A
#
# COMPACT_ATOMS: atom_id res chain seq x y z
N MET A 1 65.42 31.79 -46.84
CA MET A 1 64.85 30.54 -46.31
C MET A 1 64.42 30.81 -44.87
N THR A 2 63.15 31.21 -44.72
CA THR A 2 62.05 30.45 -44.06
C THR A 2 62.09 30.60 -42.53
N ASP A 3 61.29 31.46 -41.92
CA ASP A 3 59.84 31.34 -41.63
C ASP A 3 59.57 30.66 -40.27
N SER A 4 58.47 31.11 -39.64
CA SER A 4 57.52 30.28 -38.88
C SER A 4 57.59 30.20 -37.33
N LEU A 5 56.48 30.70 -36.73
CA LEU A 5 55.65 30.11 -35.65
C LEU A 5 56.05 30.42 -34.19
N LYS A 6 55.32 31.26 -33.44
CA LYS A 6 54.02 31.00 -32.76
C LYS A 6 53.87 29.61 -32.12
N SER A 7 53.57 29.64 -30.81
CA SER A 7 52.74 28.68 -30.06
C SER A 7 53.43 27.60 -29.22
N ARG A 8 52.77 27.31 -28.09
CA ARG A 8 52.99 26.27 -27.06
C ARG A 8 53.94 26.74 -25.96
N ARG A 9 53.49 26.98 -24.72
CA ARG A 9 52.76 26.04 -23.85
C ARG A 9 51.86 26.78 -22.85
N TYR A 10 50.58 26.42 -22.88
CA TYR A 10 49.62 26.66 -21.81
C TYR A 10 49.99 25.78 -20.61
N ASP A 11 50.69 26.32 -19.61
CA ASP A 11 51.02 25.56 -18.38
C ASP A 11 50.85 26.43 -17.14
N ARG A 12 49.59 26.75 -16.78
CA ARG A 12 49.23 27.01 -15.36
C ARG A 12 47.73 26.95 -15.08
N VAL A 13 47.08 25.84 -15.41
CA VAL A 13 45.75 25.52 -14.84
C VAL A 13 45.95 24.45 -13.79
N ARG A 14 46.24 24.80 -12.52
CA ARG A 14 46.04 23.94 -11.34
C ARG A 14 46.10 24.77 -10.05
N ARG A 15 45.01 25.45 -9.69
CA ARG A 15 44.58 25.65 -8.28
C ARG A 15 43.27 26.45 -8.23
N SER A 16 42.35 25.96 -7.39
CA SER A 16 41.07 26.56 -6.95
C SER A 16 39.74 26.00 -7.49
N VAL A 17 39.71 24.81 -8.10
CA VAL A 17 38.43 24.08 -8.33
C VAL A 17 38.08 23.12 -7.17
N ALA A 18 38.96 22.98 -6.16
CA ALA A 18 38.79 22.00 -5.09
C ALA A 18 37.93 22.47 -3.90
N ASP A 19 37.62 23.76 -3.79
CA ASP A 19 37.01 24.30 -2.56
C ASP A 19 35.48 24.41 -2.60
N ASN A 20 34.83 24.16 -3.74
CA ASN A 20 33.35 24.24 -3.85
C ASN A 20 32.65 22.87 -3.93
N ALA A 21 33.40 21.76 -3.77
CA ALA A 21 32.85 20.40 -3.82
C ALA A 21 32.33 19.90 -2.46
N ARG A 22 32.18 20.77 -1.46
CA ARG A 22 31.79 20.39 -0.09
C ARG A 22 30.58 21.13 0.46
N ARG A 23 29.73 21.71 -0.40
CA ARG A 23 28.31 21.81 -0.05
C ARG A 23 27.67 20.45 -0.30
N ARG A 24 27.97 19.51 0.60
CA ARG A 24 27.19 18.30 0.76
C ARG A 24 25.76 18.77 1.02
N LEU A 25 24.92 18.71 -0.01
CA LEU A 25 23.48 18.59 0.19
C LEU A 25 23.35 17.33 1.04
N GLY A 26 23.13 17.52 2.34
CA GLY A 26 22.69 16.44 3.21
C GLY A 26 21.32 16.05 2.71
N VAL A 27 21.27 15.10 1.78
CA VAL A 27 20.07 14.30 1.60
C VAL A 27 20.07 13.41 2.83
N GLU A 28 19.40 13.86 3.88
CA GLU A 28 19.03 12.96 4.95
C GLU A 28 18.35 11.76 4.30
N ALA A 29 18.77 10.55 4.68
CA ALA A 29 18.04 9.37 4.27
C ALA A 29 16.60 9.60 4.73
N LEU A 30 15.66 9.63 3.77
CA LEU A 30 14.24 9.68 4.07
C LEU A 30 14.01 8.61 5.13
N GLU A 31 13.64 9.00 6.35
CA GLU A 31 13.37 8.01 7.37
C GLU A 31 12.36 7.05 6.78
N ARG A 32 12.73 5.77 6.80
CA ARG A 32 11.79 4.73 6.42
C ARG A 32 10.71 4.83 7.48
N ARG A 33 9.57 5.45 7.15
CA ARG A 33 8.32 5.15 7.84
C ARG A 33 8.07 3.68 7.53
N GLU A 34 8.73 2.79 8.26
CA GLU A 34 8.26 1.42 8.43
C GLU A 34 7.09 1.59 9.39
N LEU A 35 5.92 1.64 8.77
CA LEU A 35 4.70 2.26 9.21
C LEU A 35 4.11 1.54 10.44
N LEU A 36 3.97 2.24 11.57
CA LEU A 36 2.91 1.95 12.55
C LEU A 36 1.51 2.35 12.00
N LEU A 37 1.37 2.50 10.68
CA LEU A 37 0.10 2.77 10.04
C LEU A 37 -0.62 1.44 9.86
N VAL A 38 -1.88 1.40 10.25
CA VAL A 38 -2.77 0.30 9.87
C VAL A 38 -2.83 0.21 8.35
N ARG A 39 -2.80 -1.00 7.79
CA ARG A 39 -2.89 -1.26 6.35
C ARG A 39 -4.18 -2.00 6.00
N ALA A 40 -4.75 -1.69 4.83
CA ALA A 40 -5.86 -2.45 4.29
C ALA A 40 -5.35 -3.62 3.44
N SER A 41 -6.01 -4.77 3.58
CA SER A 41 -5.80 -5.97 2.77
C SER A 41 -7.15 -6.42 2.23
N ILE A 42 -7.25 -6.65 0.93
CA ILE A 42 -8.54 -7.03 0.32
C ILE A 42 -8.48 -8.47 -0.17
N ASP A 43 -9.40 -9.28 0.35
CA ASP A 43 -9.60 -10.66 -0.03
C ASP A 43 -10.84 -10.76 -0.95
N TYR A 44 -10.60 -11.21 -2.18
CA TYR A 44 -11.63 -11.36 -3.22
C TYR A 44 -12.18 -12.79 -3.31
N SER A 45 -11.91 -13.67 -2.35
CA SER A 45 -12.43 -15.05 -2.33
C SER A 45 -13.97 -15.13 -2.28
N PHE A 46 -14.63 -14.04 -1.88
CA PHE A 46 -16.08 -13.92 -1.87
C PHE A 46 -16.64 -13.07 -3.03
N ASP A 47 -15.84 -12.76 -4.05
CA ASP A 47 -16.28 -12.15 -5.31
C ASP A 47 -16.83 -13.20 -6.28
N THR A 48 -17.88 -13.92 -5.85
CA THR A 48 -18.41 -15.08 -6.60
C THR A 48 -19.01 -14.74 -7.96
N ASN A 49 -19.36 -13.47 -8.19
CA ASN A 49 -19.90 -12.99 -9.46
C ASN A 49 -18.84 -12.33 -10.37
N ASN A 50 -17.55 -12.40 -9.99
CA ASN A 50 -16.43 -11.82 -10.73
C ASN A 50 -16.62 -10.30 -10.98
N PHE A 51 -17.14 -9.55 -10.01
CA PHE A 51 -17.29 -8.11 -10.15
C PHE A 51 -15.93 -7.43 -10.23
N PHE A 52 -14.97 -7.85 -9.41
CA PHE A 52 -13.58 -7.38 -9.37
C PHE A 52 -12.66 -8.24 -10.24
N ASN A 53 -13.05 -8.46 -11.50
CA ASN A 53 -12.34 -9.27 -12.48
C ASN A 53 -11.22 -8.56 -13.24
N THR A 54 -10.98 -7.27 -12.98
CA THR A 54 -9.90 -6.51 -13.62
C THR A 54 -9.00 -5.84 -12.59
N PRO A 55 -7.71 -5.60 -12.92
CA PRO A 55 -6.79 -4.88 -12.04
C PRO A 55 -7.31 -3.50 -11.65
N GLU A 56 -7.88 -2.75 -12.60
CA GLU A 56 -8.30 -1.36 -12.36
C GLU A 56 -9.39 -1.25 -11.29
N LYS A 57 -10.33 -2.21 -11.27
CA LYS A 57 -11.36 -2.26 -10.23
C LYS A 57 -10.77 -2.59 -8.86
N ARG A 58 -9.78 -3.49 -8.82
CA ARG A 58 -9.11 -3.89 -7.59
C ARG A 58 -8.23 -2.77 -7.03
N ASP A 59 -7.52 -2.06 -7.92
CA ASP A 59 -6.69 -0.92 -7.57
C ASP A 59 -7.52 0.23 -7.01
N LEU A 60 -8.67 0.51 -7.63
CA LEU A 60 -9.60 1.52 -7.11
C LEU A 60 -10.17 1.13 -5.74
N MET A 61 -10.55 -0.13 -5.56
CA MET A 61 -11.06 -0.62 -4.27
C MET A 61 -9.98 -0.59 -3.19
N GLN A 62 -8.73 -0.93 -3.52
CA GLN A 62 -7.59 -0.82 -2.61
C GLN A 62 -7.36 0.64 -2.21
N SER A 63 -7.36 1.57 -3.17
CA SER A 63 -7.22 3.01 -2.87
C SER A 63 -8.33 3.54 -1.96
N ALA A 64 -9.57 3.08 -2.15
CA ALA A 64 -10.68 3.42 -1.27
C ALA A 64 -10.47 2.88 0.15
N ALA A 65 -10.06 1.61 0.29
CA ALA A 65 -9.78 1.01 1.57
C ALA A 65 -8.61 1.70 2.31
N ASP A 66 -7.52 1.99 1.59
CA ASP A 66 -6.36 2.71 2.11
C ASP A 66 -6.74 4.12 2.60
N THR A 67 -7.66 4.80 1.91
CA THR A 67 -8.14 6.13 2.30
C THR A 67 -8.87 6.09 3.65
N VAL A 68 -9.62 5.02 3.93
CA VAL A 68 -10.34 4.85 5.20
C VAL A 68 -9.37 4.43 6.29
N VAL A 69 -8.60 3.37 6.05
CA VAL A 69 -7.70 2.78 7.04
C VAL A 69 -6.54 3.71 7.39
N GLY A 70 -6.07 4.54 6.45
CA GLY A 70 -5.02 5.54 6.70
C GLY A 70 -5.40 6.62 7.72
N ARG A 71 -6.66 6.66 8.18
CA ARG A 71 -7.12 7.53 9.27
C ARG A 71 -6.99 6.89 10.65
N PHE A 72 -6.74 5.59 10.72
CA PHE A 72 -6.62 4.89 11.99
C PHE A 72 -5.27 5.26 12.62
N ALA A 73 -5.32 5.64 13.89
CA ALA A 73 -4.15 5.97 14.70
C ALA A 73 -3.86 4.88 15.75
N ASP A 74 -4.56 3.75 15.62
CA ASP A 74 -4.50 2.60 16.51
C ASP A 74 -3.26 1.74 16.27
N ASP A 75 -2.85 1.02 17.31
CA ASP A 75 -1.89 -0.08 17.21
C ASP A 75 -2.67 -1.40 17.37
N LEU A 76 -2.84 -2.11 16.25
CA LEU A 76 -3.65 -3.33 16.22
C LEU A 76 -2.76 -4.55 16.42
N GLY A 77 -3.02 -5.30 17.49
CA GLY A 77 -2.41 -6.60 17.72
C GLY A 77 -2.77 -7.62 16.63
N ALA A 78 -1.86 -8.57 16.38
CA ALA A 78 -2.15 -9.68 15.47
C ALA A 78 -3.20 -10.63 16.07
N ILE A 79 -4.04 -11.21 15.21
CA ILE A 79 -4.89 -12.34 15.54
C ILE A 79 -4.24 -13.60 14.96
N VAL A 80 -3.70 -14.45 15.84
CA VAL A 80 -3.09 -15.73 15.45
C VAL A 80 -3.79 -16.85 16.23
N PRO A 81 -4.67 -17.63 15.59
CA PRO A 81 -5.30 -18.77 16.23
C PRO A 81 -4.28 -19.81 16.68
N GLY A 82 -4.50 -20.46 17.82
CA GLY A 82 -3.58 -21.45 18.37
C GLY A 82 -3.92 -21.88 19.80
N SER A 83 -3.33 -22.99 20.26
CA SER A 83 -3.44 -23.50 21.63
C SER A 83 -4.88 -23.60 22.17
N GLY A 84 -5.83 -24.01 21.32
CA GLY A 84 -7.25 -24.12 21.67
C GLY A 84 -8.04 -22.82 21.64
N ASN A 85 -7.39 -21.67 21.44
CA ASN A 85 -8.05 -20.40 21.17
C ASN A 85 -8.37 -20.29 19.68
N THR A 86 -9.66 -20.39 19.37
CA THR A 86 -10.20 -20.39 18.00
C THR A 86 -11.20 -19.25 17.84
N TRP A 87 -11.39 -18.84 16.59
CA TRP A 87 -12.39 -17.84 16.26
C TRP A 87 -12.88 -18.06 14.82
N THR A 88 -14.01 -17.44 14.48
CA THR A 88 -14.55 -17.44 13.11
C THR A 88 -14.96 -16.03 12.77
N ALA A 89 -14.45 -15.49 11.65
CA ALA A 89 -14.95 -14.23 11.10
C ALA A 89 -16.31 -14.48 10.46
N MET A 90 -17.39 -13.99 11.07
CA MET A 90 -18.76 -14.14 10.59
C MET A 90 -19.24 -12.84 9.95
N PHE A 91 -19.76 -12.91 8.72
CA PHE A 91 -20.22 -11.73 7.96
C PHE A 91 -21.20 -12.14 6.85
N TRP A 92 -21.88 -11.16 6.25
CA TRP A 92 -22.64 -11.38 5.02
C TRP A 92 -21.69 -11.34 3.83
N ALA A 93 -21.57 -12.45 3.10
CA ALA A 93 -20.66 -12.56 1.98
C ALA A 93 -21.07 -11.60 0.85
N PRO A 94 -20.15 -10.74 0.36
CA PRO A 94 -20.50 -9.68 -0.57
C PRO A 94 -21.02 -10.19 -1.92
N GLY A 95 -20.53 -11.34 -2.41
CA GLY A 95 -20.97 -11.94 -3.67
C GLY A 95 -22.30 -12.70 -3.63
N SER A 96 -22.76 -13.14 -2.45
CA SER A 96 -23.99 -13.94 -2.32
C SER A 96 -25.08 -13.32 -1.45
N GLY A 97 -24.71 -12.40 -0.54
CA GLY A 97 -25.61 -11.85 0.47
C GLY A 97 -25.97 -12.82 1.59
N LEU A 98 -25.40 -14.03 1.58
CA LEU A 98 -25.62 -15.04 2.61
C LEU A 98 -24.56 -14.94 3.71
N VAL A 99 -24.89 -15.42 4.91
CA VAL A 99 -23.92 -15.49 6.00
C VAL A 99 -22.78 -16.45 5.64
N ALA A 100 -21.55 -16.00 5.81
CA ALA A 100 -20.33 -16.76 5.66
C ALA A 100 -19.48 -16.71 6.93
N GLY A 101 -18.63 -17.72 7.08
CA GLY A 101 -17.70 -17.87 8.18
C GLY A 101 -16.31 -18.24 7.67
N VAL A 102 -15.28 -17.50 8.09
CA VAL A 102 -13.87 -17.88 7.86
C VAL A 102 -13.25 -18.32 9.19
N PRO A 103 -13.11 -19.64 9.42
CA PRO A 103 -12.59 -20.14 10.68
C PRO A 103 -11.07 -19.92 10.76
N ASN A 104 -10.61 -19.56 11.95
CA ASN A 104 -9.19 -19.44 12.31
C ASN A 104 -8.39 -18.62 11.29
N ARG A 105 -8.94 -17.47 10.86
CA ARG A 105 -8.20 -16.55 10.02
C ARG A 105 -7.05 -15.94 10.83
N THR A 106 -5.84 -16.00 10.29
CA THR A 106 -4.72 -15.22 10.81
C THR A 106 -4.79 -13.81 10.21
N ILE A 107 -4.67 -12.80 11.07
CA ILE A 107 -4.58 -11.39 10.69
C ILE A 107 -3.30 -10.85 11.33
N ALA A 108 -2.40 -10.28 10.54
CA ALA A 108 -1.15 -9.77 11.08
C ALA A 108 -1.37 -8.44 11.83
N ALA A 109 -0.41 -8.04 12.65
CA ALA A 109 -0.49 -6.76 13.36
C ALA A 109 -0.65 -5.60 12.36
N ASN A 110 -1.40 -4.58 12.77
CA ASN A 110 -1.69 -3.38 11.97
C ASN A 110 -2.32 -3.70 10.60
N GLU A 111 -3.16 -4.73 10.52
CA GLU A 111 -3.89 -5.12 9.30
C GLU A 111 -5.40 -5.12 9.52
N VAL A 112 -6.12 -4.56 8.55
CA VAL A 112 -7.57 -4.72 8.42
C VAL A 112 -7.84 -5.47 7.13
N VAL A 113 -8.48 -6.64 7.25
CA VAL A 113 -8.86 -7.47 6.10
C VAL A 113 -10.30 -7.14 5.71
N PHE A 114 -10.49 -6.73 4.46
CA PHE A 114 -11.79 -6.55 3.83
C PHE A 114 -12.09 -7.72 2.91
N TYR A 115 -13.30 -8.27 3.00
CA TYR A 115 -13.81 -9.20 2.00
C TYR A 115 -14.62 -8.42 0.97
N ALA A 116 -14.23 -8.49 -0.30
CA ALA A 116 -14.86 -7.75 -1.38
C ALA A 116 -15.54 -8.67 -2.39
N GLY A 117 -16.63 -8.18 -2.97
CA GLY A 117 -17.41 -8.85 -4.01
C GLY A 117 -18.56 -7.96 -4.45
N GLY A 118 -19.24 -8.35 -5.53
CA GLY A 118 -20.44 -7.66 -6.00
C GLY A 118 -21.60 -8.62 -6.18
N ARG A 119 -22.81 -8.17 -5.88
CA ARG A 119 -24.07 -8.88 -6.17
C ARG A 119 -25.15 -7.88 -6.54
N ASP A 120 -26.18 -8.36 -7.23
CA ASP A 120 -27.43 -7.63 -7.41
C ASP A 120 -28.18 -7.59 -6.06
N LEU A 121 -28.71 -6.43 -5.67
CA LEU A 121 -29.54 -6.24 -4.47
C LEU A 121 -31.04 -6.36 -4.76
N GLY A 122 -31.41 -6.67 -6.01
CA GLY A 122 -32.78 -6.67 -6.49
C GLY A 122 -33.26 -5.26 -6.86
N THR A 123 -34.54 -5.16 -7.22
CA THR A 123 -35.13 -3.94 -7.80
C THR A 123 -35.57 -2.89 -6.79
N GLU A 124 -35.62 -3.22 -5.50
CA GLU A 124 -36.19 -2.35 -4.45
C GLU A 124 -35.15 -1.81 -3.47
N ALA A 125 -33.90 -2.29 -3.51
CA ALA A 125 -32.83 -1.89 -2.61
C ALA A 125 -31.68 -1.21 -3.38
N LEU A 126 -31.39 0.05 -3.03
CA LEU A 126 -30.23 0.80 -3.56
C LEU A 126 -28.98 0.65 -2.69
N GLY A 127 -29.11 0.01 -1.52
CA GLY A 127 -28.02 -0.22 -0.58
C GLY A 127 -28.46 -1.09 0.58
N GLU A 128 -27.51 -1.82 1.15
CA GLU A 128 -27.69 -2.68 2.31
C GLU A 128 -26.55 -2.38 3.29
N GLY A 129 -26.89 -2.08 4.55
CA GLY A 129 -25.93 -1.74 5.61
C GLY A 129 -25.92 -2.78 6.72
N GLY A 130 -24.78 -2.96 7.37
CA GLY A 130 -24.65 -3.78 8.58
C GLY A 130 -25.06 -3.03 9.86
N PRO A 131 -25.13 -3.73 11.01
CA PRO A 131 -25.61 -3.17 12.27
C PRO A 131 -24.76 -2.04 12.89
N GLY A 132 -23.55 -1.77 12.37
CA GLY A 132 -22.64 -0.74 12.88
C GLY A 132 -21.78 -1.23 14.03
#